data_AF-A0A1G4XIT1-F1
#
_entry.id   AF-A0A1G4XIT1-F1
#
_cell.length_a   1.000
_cell.length_b   1.000
_cell.length_c   1.000
_cell.angle_alpha   90.00
_cell.angle_beta   90.00
_cell.angle_gamma   90.00
#
_symmetry.space_group_name_H-M   'P 1'
#
loop_
_entity.id
_entity.type
_entity.pdbx_description
1 polymer ?
#
loop_
_entity_poly.entity_id
_entity_poly.type
_entity_poly.pdbx_seq_one_letter_code
_entity_poly.pdbx_strand_id
1 'polypeptide(L)' 'MIEFLRYQRDDGREPFTEWLDTMRDKAAQARILIRLRQVQTGNFGDCKPVGEE' A
#
# COMPACT_ATOMS: atom_id res chain seq x y z
N MET A 1 -14.96 -0.72 -7.16
CA MET A 1 -13.52 -0.96 -7.34
C MET A 1 -12.81 0.30 -6.92
N ILE A 2 -11.86 0.21 -6.00
CA ILE A 2 -11.14 1.37 -5.47
C ILE A 2 -9.86 1.53 -6.26
N GLU A 3 -9.62 2.75 -6.73
CA GLU A 3 -8.39 3.10 -7.43
C GLU A 3 -7.26 3.37 -6.44
N PHE A 4 -6.07 2.87 -6.75
CA PHE A 4 -4.85 3.14 -6.00
C PHE A 4 -3.92 4.03 -6.79
N LEU A 5 -3.68 5.21 -6.25
CA LEU A 5 -2.67 6.14 -6.73
C LEU A 5 -1.41 5.96 -5.89
N ARG A 6 -0.25 5.91 -6.55
CA ARG A 6 1.04 5.95 -5.86
C ARG A 6 1.49 7.39 -5.74
N TYR A 7 1.87 7.78 -4.53
CA TYR A 7 2.50 9.07 -4.32
C TYR A 7 3.88 9.06 -4.99
N GLN A 8 4.07 9.99 -5.93
CA GLN A 8 5.35 10.28 -6.55
C GLN A 8 5.82 11.66 -6.09
N ARG A 9 7.09 11.74 -5.72
CA ARG A 9 7.76 13.00 -5.39
C ARG A 9 8.05 13.79 -6.67
N ASP A 10 8.36 15.07 -6.48
CA ASP A 10 8.86 15.97 -7.53
C ASP A 10 10.13 15.46 -8.23
N ASP A 11 10.99 14.74 -7.50
CA ASP A 11 12.18 14.07 -8.02
C ASP A 11 11.90 12.73 -8.74
N GLY A 12 10.63 12.35 -8.91
CA GLY A 12 10.19 11.14 -9.58
C GLY A 12 10.21 9.86 -8.72
N ARG A 13 10.67 9.94 -7.47
CA ARG A 13 10.72 8.79 -6.57
C ARG A 13 9.35 8.43 -6.02
N GLU A 14 9.11 7.13 -5.85
CA GLU A 14 7.90 6.57 -5.26
C GLU A 14 8.24 5.89 -3.92
N PRO A 15 8.16 6.58 -2.77
CA PRO A 15 8.68 6.05 -1.51
C PRO A 15 8.09 4.69 -1.09
N PHE A 16 6.80 4.46 -1.38
CA PHE A 16 6.17 3.18 -1.08
C PHE A 16 6.75 2.04 -1.94
N THR A 17 6.96 2.28 -3.23
CA THR A 17 7.55 1.30 -4.16
C THR A 17 8.97 0.96 -3.71
N GLU A 18 9.80 1.99 -3.48
CA GLU A 18 11.18 1.81 -3.03
C GLU A 18 11.27 1.05 -1.70
N TRP A 19 10.46 1.42 -0.72
CA TRP A 19 10.41 0.73 0.57
C TRP A 19 10.02 -0.75 0.39
N LEU A 20 8.99 -1.02 -0.39
CA LEU A 20 8.50 -2.39 -0.63
C LEU A 20 9.59 -3.26 -1.29
N ASP A 21 10.35 -2.70 -2.23
CA ASP A 21 11.40 -3.40 -2.98
C ASP A 21 12.65 -3.69 -2.12
N THR A 22 12.98 -2.80 -1.18
CA THR A 22 14.10 -2.99 -0.24
C THR A 22 13.83 -4.05 0.85
N MET A 23 12.59 -4.53 0.96
CA MET A 23 12.19 -5.45 2.01
C MET A 23 12.83 -6.85 1.84
N ARG A 24 13.53 -7.30 2.88
CA ARG A 24 14.17 -8.63 2.91
C ARG A 24 13.18 -9.76 3.12
N ASP A 25 12.16 -9.56 3.97
CA ASP A 25 11.13 -10.55 4.22
C ASP A 25 10.12 -10.59 3.05
N LYS A 26 10.29 -11.58 2.16
CA LYS A 26 9.42 -11.77 1.00
C LYS A 26 8.01 -12.24 1.36
N ALA A 27 7.84 -12.92 2.50
CA ALA A 27 6.51 -13.29 2.98
C ALA A 27 5.74 -12.05 3.46
N ALA A 28 6.41 -11.14 4.18
CA ALA A 28 5.82 -9.85 4.55
C ALA A 28 5.46 -9.01 3.32
N GLN A 29 6.37 -8.91 2.34
CA GLN A 29 6.14 -8.20 1.08
C GLN A 29 4.88 -8.75 0.36
N ALA A 30 4.74 -10.07 0.25
CA ALA A 30 3.57 -10.71 -0.36
C ALA A 30 2.27 -10.44 0.40
N ARG A 31 2.30 -10.48 1.74
CA ARG A 31 1.11 -10.16 2.57
C ARG A 31 0.63 -8.74 2.35
N ILE A 32 1.54 -7.76 2.23
CA ILE A 32 1.19 -6.36 1.94
C ILE A 32 0.53 -6.26 0.57
N LEU A 33 1.10 -6.87 -0.47
CA LEU A 33 0.53 -6.86 -1.82
C LEU A 33 -0.86 -7.51 -1.90
N ILE A 34 -1.07 -8.63 -1.18
CA ILE A 34 -2.38 -9.28 -1.09
C ILE A 34 -3.39 -8.34 -0.42
N ARG A 35 -2.98 -7.67 0.66
CA ARG A 35 -3.84 -6.74 1.38
C ARG A 35 -4.28 -5.57 0.51
N LEU A 36 -3.36 -5.02 -0.30
CA LEU A 36 -3.67 -3.99 -1.28
C LEU A 36 -4.72 -4.44 -2.29
N ARG A 37 -4.61 -5.66 -2.83
CA ARG A 37 -5.60 -6.22 -3.77
C ARG A 37 -6.99 -6.35 -3.14
N GLN A 38 -7.07 -6.76 -1.87
CA GLN A 38 -8.35 -6.84 -1.16
C GLN A 38 -9.01 -5.46 -1.02
N VAL A 39 -8.25 -4.41 -0.71
CA VAL A 39 -8.79 -3.05 -0.64
C VAL A 39 -9.28 -2.59 -2.01
N GLN A 40 -8.59 -2.91 -3.11
CA GLN A 40 -9.05 -2.58 -4.47
C GLN A 40 -10.44 -3.19 -4.78
N THR A 41 -10.76 -4.36 -4.22
CA THR A 41 -12.08 -4.98 -4.32
C THR A 41 -13.10 -4.44 -3.31
N GLY A 42 -12.77 -3.41 -2.53
CA GLY A 42 -13.61 -2.83 -1.49
C GLY A 42 -13.56 -3.56 -0.14
N ASN A 43 -12.67 -4.54 0.04
CA ASN A 43 -12.49 -5.22 1.32
C ASN A 43 -11.42 -4.52 2.15
N PHE A 44 -11.87 -3.63 3.04
CA PHE A 44 -11.01 -2.89 3.95
C PHE A 44 -10.65 -3.62 5.23
N GLY A 45 -11.19 -4.83 5.48
CA GLY A 45 -10.90 -5.57 6.72
C GLY A 45 -11.09 -4.72 7.99
N ASP A 46 -10.24 -4.96 8.99
CA ASP A 46 -10.18 -4.13 10.19
C ASP A 46 -9.28 -2.92 9.95
N CYS A 47 -9.89 -1.73 9.86
CA CYS A 47 -9.19 -0.46 9.73
C CYS A 47 -9.94 0.66 10.45
N LYS A 48 -9.20 1.69 10.86
CA LYS A 48 -9.73 2.90 11.49
C LYS A 48 -9.03 4.13 10.88
N PRO A 49 -9.70 5.30 10.85
CA PRO A 49 -9.05 6.54 10.41
C PRO A 49 -7.85 6.86 11.30
N VAL A 50 -6.82 7.47 10.68
CA VAL A 50 -5.58 7.88 11.36
C VAL A 50 -5.56 9.36 11.75
N GLY A 51 -6.70 10.05 11.62
CA GLY A 51 -6.91 11.45 11.96
C GLY A 51 -8.37 11.68 12.40
N GLU A 52 -8.73 12.94 12.63
CA GLU A 52 -10.11 13.34 12.95
C GLU A 52 -10.99 13.27 11.69
N GLU A 53 -12.25 12.84 11.86
CA GLU A 53 -13.22 12.62 10.78
C GLU A 53 -13.60 13.90 10.01
#